data_AF-A0A367J1L6-F1
#
_entry.id   AF-A0A367J1L6-F1
#
_cell.length_a   1.000
_cell.length_b   1.000
_cell.length_c   1.000
_cell.angle_alpha   90.00
_cell.angle_beta   90.00
_cell.angle_gamma   90.00
#
_symmetry.space_group_name_H-M   'P 1'
#
loop_
_entity.id
_entity.type
_entity.pdbx_description
1 polymer ?
#
loop_
_entity_poly.entity_id
_entity_poly.type
_entity_poly.pdbx_seq_one_letter_code
_entity_poly.pdbx_strand_id
1 'polypeptide(L)'
;MDMSIYLKSIKHNVCLVSIDFAGLTTRTHDIIQLIETNPAIKKIAIETFTVANELFLFDSDSLKTDTELLEKFNGRKKSIQRSK
;
A
#
# COMPACT_ATOMS: atom_id res chain seq x y z
N MET A 1 -7.89 -11.69 -14.28
CA MET A 1 -8.84 -10.80 -13.59
C MET A 1 -8.04 -9.62 -13.09
N ASP A 2 -8.40 -8.40 -13.47
CA ASP A 2 -7.66 -7.18 -13.12
C ASP A 2 -8.05 -6.73 -11.70
N MET A 3 -7.06 -6.37 -10.87
CA MET A 3 -7.26 -5.87 -9.51
C MET A 3 -8.18 -4.64 -9.48
N SER A 4 -8.07 -3.75 -10.47
CA SER A 4 -8.95 -2.57 -10.57
C SER A 4 -10.41 -2.95 -10.82
N ILE A 5 -10.65 -3.97 -11.66
CA ILE A 5 -12.00 -4.46 -11.94
C ILE A 5 -12.58 -5.15 -10.68
N TYR A 6 -11.76 -5.93 -9.97
CA TYR A 6 -12.15 -6.55 -8.72
C TYR A 6 -12.58 -5.51 -7.68
N LEU A 7 -11.73 -4.50 -7.41
CA LEU A 7 -12.00 -3.46 -6.42
C LEU A 7 -13.26 -2.63 -6.72
N LYS A 8 -13.62 -2.45 -8.00
CA LYS A 8 -14.86 -1.77 -8.40
C LYS A 8 -16.12 -2.62 -8.18
N SER A 9 -15.99 -3.94 -8.18
CA SER A 9 -17.12 -4.89 -8.12
C SER A 9 -17.51 -5.31 -6.70
N ILE A 10 -16.61 -5.13 -5.73
CA ILE A 10 -16.79 -5.56 -4.35
C ILE A 10 -17.67 -4.59 -3.55
N LYS A 11 -18.46 -5.16 -2.63
CA LYS A 11 -19.33 -4.42 -1.70
C LYS A 11 -18.94 -4.58 -0.23
N HIS A 12 -17.81 -5.24 0.04
CA HIS A 12 -17.30 -5.50 1.38
C HIS A 12 -15.96 -4.79 1.58
N ASN A 13 -15.59 -4.58 2.84
CA ASN A 13 -14.33 -3.95 3.20
C ASN A 13 -13.16 -4.89 2.89
N VAL A 14 -12.08 -4.32 2.35
CA VAL A 14 -10.87 -5.03 1.95
C VAL A 14 -9.65 -4.46 2.68
N CYS A 15 -8.75 -5.36 3.07
CA CYS A 15 -7.41 -5.06 3.50
C CYS A 15 -6.46 -5.40 2.35
N LEU A 16 -5.70 -4.42 1.87
CA LEU A 16 -4.68 -4.63 0.85
C LEU A 16 -3.37 -5.01 1.54
N VAL A 17 -2.84 -6.20 1.26
CA VAL A 17 -1.59 -6.69 1.84
C VAL A 17 -0.49 -6.67 0.79
N SER A 18 0.67 -6.12 1.12
CA SER A 18 1.85 -6.07 0.24
C SER A 18 3.10 -6.52 1.00
N ILE A 19 3.98 -7.23 0.31
CA ILE A 19 5.29 -7.66 0.84
C ILE A 19 6.34 -6.71 0.29
N ASP A 20 7.16 -6.11 1.16
CA ASP A 20 8.21 -5.16 0.83
C ASP A 20 7.73 -4.03 -0.08
N PHE A 21 6.48 -3.59 0.13
CA PHE A 21 5.78 -2.61 -0.69
C PHE A 21 5.66 -2.97 -2.19
N ALA A 22 5.88 -4.25 -2.55
CA ALA A 22 5.80 -4.72 -3.93
C ALA A 22 4.38 -4.58 -4.49
N GLY A 23 4.28 -4.20 -5.77
CA GLY A 23 3.00 -3.95 -6.44
C GLY A 23 2.31 -2.64 -6.01
N LEU A 24 2.85 -1.92 -5.03
CA LEU A 24 2.41 -0.58 -4.67
C LEU A 24 3.39 0.44 -5.25
N THR A 25 2.84 1.58 -5.69
CA THR A 25 3.60 2.78 -6.02
C THR A 25 4.40 3.30 -4.81
N THR A 26 5.54 3.93 -5.09
CA THR A 26 6.34 4.68 -4.10
C THR A 26 5.85 6.10 -3.93
N ARG A 27 4.98 6.59 -4.81
CA ARG A 27 4.52 7.98 -4.81
C ARG A 27 3.29 8.07 -3.92
N THR A 28 3.39 8.89 -2.89
CA THR A 28 2.34 9.08 -1.88
C THR A 28 1.00 9.53 -2.50
N HIS A 29 1.04 10.39 -3.52
CA HIS A 29 -0.17 10.83 -4.24
C HIS A 29 -0.95 9.68 -4.89
N ASP A 30 -0.26 8.70 -5.47
CA ASP A 30 -0.92 7.55 -6.10
C ASP A 30 -1.57 6.64 -5.05
N ILE A 31 -0.96 6.52 -3.85
CA ILE A 31 -1.54 5.77 -2.73
C ILE A 31 -2.83 6.44 -2.26
N ILE A 32 -2.84 7.76 -2.11
CA ILE A 32 -4.03 8.52 -1.74
C ILE A 32 -5.11 8.32 -2.82
N GLN A 33 -4.75 8.49 -4.09
CA GLN A 33 -5.68 8.31 -5.20
C GLN A 33 -6.26 6.88 -5.25
N LEU A 34 -5.45 5.85 -4.96
CA LEU A 34 -5.89 4.46 -4.90
C LEU A 34 -6.99 4.27 -3.85
N ILE A 35 -6.80 4.83 -2.65
CA ILE A 35 -7.73 4.71 -1.53
C ILE A 35 -9.01 5.53 -1.79
N GLU A 36 -8.89 6.73 -2.35
CA GLU A 36 -10.04 7.58 -2.67
C GLU A 36 -10.90 6.99 -3.79
N THR A 37 -10.26 6.42 -4.82
CA THR A 37 -10.96 5.79 -5.94
C THR A 37 -11.61 4.46 -5.55
N ASN A 38 -11.09 3.79 -4.51
CA ASN A 38 -11.54 2.48 -4.07
C ASN A 38 -11.90 2.49 -2.57
N PRO A 39 -13.04 3.07 -2.18
CA PRO A 39 -13.42 3.24 -0.77
C PRO A 39 -13.66 1.92 -0.01
N ALA A 40 -13.72 0.80 -0.73
CA ALA A 40 -13.73 -0.55 -0.16
C ALA A 40 -12.39 -0.91 0.52
N ILE A 41 -11.27 -0.30 0.11
CA ILE A 41 -10.00 -0.45 0.81
C ILE A 41 -10.09 0.34 2.11
N LYS A 42 -10.07 -0.38 3.23
CA LYS A 42 -10.10 0.21 4.58
C LYS A 42 -8.75 0.18 5.27
N LYS A 43 -7.92 -0.78 4.91
CA LYS A 43 -6.59 -0.97 5.49
C LYS A 43 -5.58 -1.34 4.43
N ILE A 44 -4.35 -0.91 4.64
CA ILE A 44 -3.17 -1.35 3.89
C ILE A 44 -2.19 -1.94 4.90
N ALA A 45 -1.82 -3.20 4.72
CA ALA A 45 -0.80 -3.87 5.51
C ALA A 45 0.45 -4.08 4.66
N ILE A 46 1.61 -3.72 5.19
CA ILE A 46 2.89 -3.86 4.52
C ILE A 46 3.82 -4.65 5.40
N GLU A 47 4.10 -5.86 4.97
CA GLU A 47 5.04 -6.75 5.62
C GLU A 47 6.43 -6.51 5.02
N THR A 48 7.42 -6.25 5.86
CA THR A 48 8.82 -6.08 5.46
C THR A 48 9.72 -7.12 6.11
N PHE A 49 9.20 -8.32 6.39
CA PHE A 49 9.92 -9.32 7.17
C PHE A 49 11.28 -9.72 6.57
N THR A 50 11.42 -9.62 5.24
CA THR A 50 12.67 -9.97 4.56
C THR A 50 13.77 -8.92 4.69
N VAL A 51 13.43 -7.66 5.00
CA VAL A 51 14.38 -6.53 5.03
C VAL A 51 14.52 -5.91 6.41
N ALA A 52 13.41 -5.73 7.15
CA ALA A 52 13.37 -4.99 8.41
C ALA A 52 12.68 -5.74 9.55
N ASN A 53 12.07 -6.90 9.30
CA ASN A 53 11.27 -7.63 10.29
C ASN A 53 10.09 -6.81 10.86
N GLU A 54 9.50 -5.92 10.07
CA GLU A 54 8.42 -5.04 10.49
C GLU A 54 7.10 -5.35 9.76
N LEU A 55 5.99 -5.03 10.41
CA LEU A 55 4.67 -5.03 9.82
C LEU A 55 4.05 -3.64 10.02
N PHE A 56 3.81 -2.94 8.93
CA PHE A 56 3.09 -1.68 8.95
C PHE A 56 1.62 -1.92 8.68
N LEU A 57 0.76 -1.42 9.56
CA LEU A 57 -0.69 -1.43 9.35
C LEU A 57 -1.15 0.02 9.24
N PHE A 58 -1.80 0.35 8.14
CA PHE A 58 -2.30 1.68 7.89
C PHE A 58 -3.81 1.63 7.68
N ASP A 59 -4.53 2.49 8.40
CA ASP A 59 -5.94 2.75 8.14
C ASP A 59 -6.07 3.78 7.02
N SER A 60 -6.97 3.50 6.07
CA SER A 60 -7.18 4.31 4.87
C SER A 60 -7.61 5.75 5.17
N ASP A 61 -8.35 5.97 6.25
CA ASP A 61 -8.79 7.31 6.65
C ASP A 61 -7.64 8.11 7.28
N SER A 62 -6.80 7.48 8.09
CA SER A 62 -5.60 8.11 8.67
C SER A 62 -4.55 8.43 7.61
N LEU A 63 -4.39 7.56 6.60
CA LEU A 63 -3.48 7.75 5.47
C LEU A 63 -3.78 9.00 4.62
N LYS A 64 -5.03 9.48 4.62
CA LYS A 64 -5.41 10.70 3.89
C LYS A 64 -4.92 11.98 4.57
N THR A 65 -4.77 11.93 5.90
CA THR A 65 -4.46 13.11 6.72
C THR A 65 -3.04 13.12 7.28
N ASP A 66 -2.42 11.95 7.39
CA ASP A 66 -1.13 11.78 8.06
C ASP A 66 0.03 11.66 7.06
N THR A 67 0.74 12.77 6.90
CA THR A 67 1.91 12.89 6.03
C THR A 67 3.10 12.05 6.53
N GLU A 68 3.25 11.80 7.83
CA GLU A 68 4.35 10.98 8.37
C GLU A 68 4.19 9.50 8.02
N LEU A 69 2.94 9.00 8.01
CA LEU A 69 2.64 7.64 7.56
C LEU A 69 2.90 7.48 6.06
N LEU A 70 2.64 8.50 5.26
CA LEU A 70 2.91 8.51 3.83
C LEU A 70 4.41 8.50 3.51
N GLU A 71 5.25 9.17 4.31
CA GLU A 71 6.70 9.14 4.14
C GLU A 71 7.30 7.72 4.29
N LYS A 72 6.63 6.81 5.02
CA LYS A 72 7.06 5.40 5.10
C LYS A 72 7.03 4.69 3.74
N PHE A 73 6.23 5.16 2.78
CA PHE A 73 6.20 4.64 1.41
C PHE A 73 7.36 5.15 0.55
N ASN A 74 7.93 6.29 0.93
CA ASN A 74 8.98 7.01 0.20
C ASN A 74 10.38 6.45 0.54
N GLY A 75 10.56 5.95 1.76
CA GLY A 75 11.83 5.45 2.31
C GLY A 75 12.38 4.13 1.76
N ARG A 76 11.91 3.65 0.60
CA ARG A 76 12.43 2.40 0.02
C ARG A 76 13.91 2.60 -0.35
N LYS A 77 14.82 1.93 0.37
CA LYS A 77 16.14 1.62 -0.18
C LYS A 77 15.89 0.86 -1.49
N LYS A 78 16.48 1.34 -2.59
CA LYS A 78 16.32 0.75 -3.94
C LYS A 78 16.27 -0.77 -3.82
N SER A 79 15.24 -1.39 -4.41
CA SER A 79 15.22 -2.83 -4.62
C SER A 79 16.58 -3.22 -5.22
N ILE A 80 17.37 -3.98 -4.47
CA ILE A 80 18.63 -4.50 -4.97
C ILE A 80 18.22 -5.49 -6.06
N GLN A 81 18.49 -5.12 -7.31
CA GLN A 81 18.23 -5.97 -8.47
C GLN A 81 18.90 -7.33 -8.23
N ARG A 82 18.09 -8.34 -7.89
CA ARG A 82 18.57 -9.73 -7.77
C ARG A 82 18.57 -10.38 -9.14
N SER A 83 19.40 -9.86 -10.05
CA SER A 83 19.99 -10.57 -11.20
C SER A 83 20.86 -9.62 -12.03
N LYS A 84 22.00 -10.13 -12.51
CA LYS A 84 22.63 -9.65 -13.75
C LYS A 84 21.89 -10.19 -14.96
#